data_AF-A0A267HRE4-F1
#
_entry.id   AF-A0A267HRE4-F1
#
_cell.length_a   1.000
_cell.length_b   1.000
_cell.length_c   1.000
_cell.angle_alpha   90.00
_cell.angle_beta   90.00
_cell.angle_gamma   90.00
#
_symmetry.space_group_name_H-M   'P 1'
#
loop_
_entity.id
_entity.type
_entity.pdbx_description
1 polymer ?
#
loop_
_entity_poly.entity_id
_entity_poly.type
_entity_poly.pdbx_seq_one_letter_code
_entity_poly.pdbx_strand_id
1 'polypeptide(L)'
;MNLTMRLVCFFTILLLQSVITHMPVKIGQTKTTPFSSQVQLTCLITSAALGGTALFWGIEQIFGNIGGNKVVLLPFLVGLMSFVVSFSVLLLVKKRLARALQSCLLLMPMLLNLALVPGLLADSKAEFWYTYLFSLLFFFVVSLFSAGILERLKIAPIPPLLQGFPIQLTVLMLIFLSLSFFKGVFFDELF
;
A
#
# COMPACT_ATOMS: atom_id res chain seq x y z
N MET A 1 -10.38 5.26 9.80
CA MET A 1 -9.17 5.49 8.98
C MET A 1 -9.04 6.99 8.71
N ASN A 2 -7.95 7.61 9.13
CA ASN A 2 -7.74 9.07 9.08
C ASN A 2 -7.36 9.56 7.67
N LEU A 3 -7.46 10.87 7.42
CA LEU A 3 -7.14 11.50 6.13
C LEU A 3 -5.71 11.22 5.67
N THR A 4 -4.72 11.29 6.58
CA THR A 4 -3.31 10.99 6.27
C THR A 4 -3.14 9.58 5.73
N MET A 5 -3.84 8.60 6.30
CA MET A 5 -3.82 7.22 5.83
C MET A 5 -4.39 7.08 4.43
N ARG A 6 -5.52 7.74 4.17
CA ARG A 6 -6.14 7.76 2.83
C ARG A 6 -5.18 8.36 1.80
N LEU A 7 -4.51 9.45 2.13
CA LEU A 7 -3.53 10.10 1.25
C LEU A 7 -2.32 9.21 0.99
N VAL A 8 -1.75 8.58 2.02
CA VAL A 8 -0.60 7.67 1.82
C VAL A 8 -1.00 6.47 0.98
N CYS A 9 -2.17 5.87 1.21
CA CYS A 9 -2.70 4.80 0.35
C CYS A 9 -2.89 5.30 -1.09
N PHE A 10 -3.46 6.49 -1.29
CA PHE A 10 -3.67 7.09 -2.61
C PHE A 10 -2.35 7.26 -3.36
N PHE A 11 -1.36 7.92 -2.77
CA PHE A 11 -0.06 8.15 -3.39
C PHE A 11 0.70 6.85 -3.63
N THR A 12 0.60 5.88 -2.72
CA THR A 12 1.22 4.56 -2.87
C THR A 12 0.67 3.84 -4.10
N ILE A 13 -0.65 3.81 -4.28
CA ILE A 13 -1.30 3.16 -5.43
C ILE A 13 -0.93 3.87 -6.73
N LEU A 14 -0.95 5.20 -6.74
CA LEU A 14 -0.62 6.01 -7.91
C LEU A 14 0.85 5.82 -8.33
N LEU A 15 1.78 5.77 -7.38
CA LEU A 15 3.19 5.49 -7.65
C LEU A 15 3.38 4.07 -8.21
N LEU A 16 2.68 3.10 -7.62
CA LEU A 16 2.71 1.70 -8.08
C LEU A 16 2.25 1.58 -9.55
N GLN A 17 1.18 2.27 -9.90
CA GLN A 17 0.65 2.31 -11.26
C GLN A 17 1.59 3.00 -12.24
N SER A 18 2.14 4.16 -11.86
CA SER A 18 3.10 4.89 -12.68
C SER A 18 4.32 4.02 -12.99
N VAL A 19 4.89 3.38 -11.97
CA VAL A 19 6.06 2.49 -12.12
C VAL A 19 5.75 1.29 -13.02
N ILE A 20 4.59 0.66 -12.86
CA ILE A 20 4.18 -0.52 -13.66
C ILE A 20 3.88 -0.15 -15.11
N THR A 21 3.29 1.01 -15.36
CA THR A 21 2.93 1.45 -16.72
C THR A 21 4.12 1.90 -17.54
N HIS A 22 5.17 2.45 -16.91
CA HIS A 22 6.40 2.84 -17.57
C HIS A 22 7.47 1.73 -17.64
N MET A 23 7.15 0.50 -17.21
CA MET A 23 8.11 -0.60 -17.26
C MET A 23 8.22 -1.19 -18.69
N PRO A 24 9.44 -1.30 -19.25
CA PRO A 24 9.62 -1.85 -20.59
C PRO A 24 9.28 -3.34 -20.61
N VAL A 25 8.40 -3.75 -21.52
CA VAL A 25 8.08 -5.16 -21.75
C VAL A 25 9.32 -5.83 -22.35
N LYS A 26 10.03 -6.63 -21.55
CA LYS A 26 11.20 -7.38 -22.05
C LYS A 26 10.71 -8.49 -22.99
N ILE A 27 11.14 -8.39 -24.25
CA ILE A 27 10.90 -9.41 -25.28
C ILE A 27 11.51 -10.75 -24.79
N GLY A 28 10.66 -11.77 -24.62
CA GLY A 28 11.09 -13.14 -24.25
C GLY A 28 10.81 -13.58 -22.80
N GLN A 29 10.29 -12.73 -21.91
CA GLN A 29 9.79 -13.19 -20.60
C GLN A 29 8.30 -13.57 -20.68
N THR A 30 7.95 -14.68 -20.03
CA THR A 30 6.58 -15.21 -19.91
C THR A 30 5.59 -14.09 -19.52
N LYS A 31 4.48 -14.02 -20.26
CA LYS A 31 3.33 -13.09 -20.16
C LYS A 31 2.96 -12.72 -18.71
N THR A 32 3.70 -11.81 -18.08
CA THR A 32 3.25 -11.15 -16.84
C THR A 32 2.53 -9.88 -17.29
N THR A 33 1.20 -9.91 -17.21
CA THR A 33 0.42 -8.71 -17.51
C THR A 33 0.69 -7.65 -16.44
N PRO A 34 0.61 -6.35 -16.77
CA PRO A 34 0.76 -5.28 -15.79
C PRO A 34 -0.26 -5.40 -14.66
N PHE A 35 -1.44 -5.96 -14.93
CA PHE A 35 -2.41 -6.36 -13.91
C PHE A 35 -1.84 -7.41 -12.94
N SER A 36 -1.32 -8.53 -13.46
CA SER A 36 -0.73 -9.58 -12.63
C SER A 36 0.43 -9.06 -11.78
N SER A 37 1.31 -8.22 -12.35
CA SER A 37 2.40 -7.57 -11.60
C SER A 37 1.88 -6.64 -10.50
N GLN A 38 0.81 -5.89 -10.77
CA GLN A 38 0.18 -5.01 -9.79
C GLN A 38 -0.45 -5.80 -8.64
N VAL A 39 -1.17 -6.88 -8.94
CA VAL A 39 -1.76 -7.78 -7.94
C VAL A 39 -0.67 -8.42 -7.07
N GLN A 40 0.38 -8.96 -7.70
CA GLN A 40 1.49 -9.57 -6.98
C GLN A 40 2.19 -8.56 -6.08
N LEU A 41 2.52 -7.37 -6.60
CA LEU A 41 3.21 -6.35 -5.82
C LEU A 41 2.35 -5.83 -4.68
N THR A 42 1.04 -5.62 -4.90
CA THR A 42 0.11 -5.22 -3.85
C THR A 42 0.07 -6.28 -2.74
N CYS A 43 -0.03 -7.57 -3.09
CA CYS A 43 -0.03 -8.67 -2.13
C CYS A 43 1.29 -8.72 -1.32
N LEU A 44 2.43 -8.58 -1.98
CA LEU A 44 3.74 -8.55 -1.33
C LEU A 44 3.89 -7.33 -0.40
N ILE A 45 3.43 -6.14 -0.81
CA ILE A 45 3.48 -4.93 0.01
C ILE A 45 2.58 -5.07 1.24
N THR A 46 1.33 -5.53 1.06
CA THR A 46 0.37 -5.69 2.17
C THR A 46 0.86 -6.74 3.18
N SER A 47 1.38 -7.88 2.70
CA SER A 47 1.93 -8.92 3.57
C SER A 47 3.21 -8.47 4.29
N ALA A 48 4.11 -7.76 3.60
CA ALA A 48 5.32 -7.21 4.23
C ALA A 48 4.99 -6.13 5.27
N ALA A 49 3.99 -5.28 5.01
CA ALA A 49 3.51 -4.29 5.96
C ALA A 49 2.94 -4.97 7.21
N LEU A 50 2.02 -5.93 7.03
CA LEU A 50 1.45 -6.72 8.12
C LEU A 50 2.52 -7.47 8.91
N GLY A 51 3.48 -8.09 8.23
CA GLY A 51 4.61 -8.77 8.87
C GLY A 51 5.49 -7.81 9.68
N GLY A 52 5.77 -6.61 9.15
CA GLY A 52 6.55 -5.59 9.86
C GLY A 52 5.90 -5.14 11.16
N THR A 53 4.59 -4.88 11.12
CA THR A 53 3.80 -4.49 12.30
C THR A 53 3.67 -5.65 13.29
N ALA A 54 3.42 -6.87 12.82
CA ALA A 54 3.36 -8.06 13.68
C ALA A 54 4.70 -8.32 14.39
N LEU A 55 5.81 -8.17 13.67
CA LEU A 55 7.15 -8.35 14.22
C LEU A 55 7.47 -7.28 15.27
N PHE A 56 7.06 -6.03 15.04
CA PHE A 56 7.17 -4.97 16.04
C PHE A 56 6.44 -5.34 17.36
N TRP A 57 5.16 -5.72 17.28
CA TRP A 57 4.39 -6.09 18.48
C TRP A 57 4.94 -7.35 19.17
N GLY A 58 5.44 -8.32 18.40
CA GLY A 58 6.10 -9.51 18.96
C GLY A 58 7.37 -9.16 19.74
N ILE A 59 8.18 -8.20 19.25
CA ILE A 59 9.36 -7.71 19.95
C ILE A 59 8.97 -6.94 21.21
N GLU A 60 7.97 -6.05 21.14
CA GLU A 60 7.47 -5.33 22.33
C GLU A 60 6.99 -6.30 23.42
N GLN A 61 6.33 -7.40 23.03
CA GLN A 61 5.87 -8.42 23.97
C GLN A 61 7.03 -9.18 24.65
N ILE A 62 8.14 -9.43 23.93
CA ILE A 62 9.29 -10.18 24.45
C ILE A 62 10.21 -9.29 25.30
N PHE A 63 10.50 -8.08 24.84
CA PHE A 63 11.50 -7.20 25.46
C PHE A 63 10.89 -6.15 26.39
N GLY A 64 9.56 -6.08 26.49
CA GLY A 64 8.85 -5.10 27.31
C GLY A 64 8.86 -3.70 26.71
N ASN A 65 8.38 -2.72 27.50
CA ASN A 65 8.26 -1.34 27.05
C ASN A 65 9.65 -0.73 26.88
N ILE A 66 10.07 -0.55 25.62
CA ILE A 66 11.39 0.01 25.29
C ILE A 66 11.39 1.47 25.76
N GLY A 67 12.15 1.76 26.82
CA GLY A 67 12.22 3.09 27.42
C GLY A 67 12.71 4.16 26.45
N GLY A 68 12.32 5.42 26.69
CA GLY A 68 12.73 6.58 25.88
C GLY A 68 11.56 7.41 25.36
N ASN A 69 11.85 8.35 24.44
CA ASN A 69 10.83 9.19 23.82
C ASN A 69 9.98 8.37 22.84
N LYS A 70 8.83 7.89 23.30
CA LYS A 70 7.89 7.06 22.53
C LYS A 70 7.50 7.68 21.19
N VAL A 71 7.41 9.00 21.11
CA VAL A 71 6.99 9.73 19.90
C VAL A 71 7.98 9.54 18.74
N VAL A 72 9.27 9.38 19.04
CA VAL A 72 10.33 9.18 18.04
C VAL A 72 10.66 7.70 17.88
N LEU A 73 10.73 6.99 19.01
CA LEU A 73 11.20 5.62 19.06
C LEU A 73 10.22 4.64 18.39
N LEU A 74 8.92 4.82 18.57
CA LEU A 74 7.89 3.97 17.96
C LEU A 74 7.91 4.02 16.42
N PRO A 75 7.81 5.19 15.76
CA PRO A 75 7.91 5.26 14.31
C PRO A 75 9.22 4.70 13.79
N PHE A 76 10.34 4.95 14.49
CA PHE A 76 11.64 4.41 14.11
C PHE A 76 11.67 2.88 14.15
N LEU A 77 11.23 2.27 15.26
CA LEU A 77 11.17 0.82 15.42
C LEU A 77 10.23 0.17 14.41
N VAL A 78 9.02 0.70 14.25
CA VAL A 78 8.05 0.19 13.27
C VAL A 78 8.61 0.29 11.85
N GLY A 79 9.25 1.41 11.50
CA GLY A 79 9.92 1.59 10.21
C GLY A 79 11.04 0.57 10.01
N LEU A 80 11.88 0.36 11.02
CA LEU A 80 12.98 -0.60 11.00
C LEU A 80 12.47 -2.04 10.82
N MET A 81 11.47 -2.46 11.58
CA MET A 81 10.88 -3.80 11.48
C MET A 81 10.23 -4.02 10.11
N SER A 82 9.53 -3.00 9.61
CA SER A 82 8.96 -3.01 8.26
C SER A 82 10.04 -3.15 7.19
N PHE A 83 11.18 -2.47 7.36
CA PHE A 83 12.32 -2.58 6.47
C PHE A 83 12.95 -3.98 6.51
N VAL A 84 13.18 -4.55 7.69
CA VAL A 84 13.74 -5.90 7.86
C VAL A 84 12.85 -6.95 7.19
N VAL A 85 11.54 -6.87 7.39
CA VAL A 85 10.57 -7.79 6.77
C VAL A 85 10.55 -7.60 5.25
N SER A 86 10.47 -6.35 4.78
CA SER A 86 10.45 -6.04 3.35
C SER A 86 11.73 -6.48 2.64
N PHE A 87 12.89 -6.31 3.28
CA PHE A 87 14.18 -6.78 2.78
C PHE A 87 14.23 -8.31 2.71
N SER A 88 13.74 -9.00 3.74
CA SER A 88 13.64 -10.47 3.76
C SER A 88 12.74 -10.99 2.64
N VAL A 89 11.56 -10.39 2.46
CA VAL A 89 10.65 -10.73 1.36
C VAL A 89 11.32 -10.45 0.01
N LEU A 90 12.01 -9.31 -0.12
CA LEU A 90 12.75 -8.95 -1.33
C LEU A 90 13.81 -9.99 -1.67
N LEU A 91 14.59 -10.49 -0.71
CA LEU A 91 15.59 -11.53 -0.96
C LEU A 91 14.97 -12.81 -1.55
N LEU A 92 13.77 -13.18 -1.09
CA LEU A 92 13.04 -14.35 -1.60
C LEU A 92 12.51 -14.15 -3.03
N VAL A 93 12.10 -12.93 -3.39
CA VAL A 93 11.46 -12.64 -4.70
C VAL A 93 12.37 -11.90 -5.70
N LYS A 94 13.61 -11.55 -5.32
CA LYS A 94 14.54 -10.71 -6.12
C LYS A 94 14.75 -11.20 -7.55
N LYS A 95 14.83 -12.52 -7.75
CA LYS A 95 15.04 -13.11 -9.09
C LYS A 95 13.81 -13.00 -10.01
N ARG A 96 12.62 -12.79 -9.44
CA ARG A 96 11.33 -12.74 -10.15
C ARG A 96 10.82 -11.31 -10.39
N LEU A 97 11.35 -10.33 -9.66
CA LEU A 97 10.90 -8.92 -9.75
C LEU A 97 11.91 -8.04 -10.51
N ALA A 98 11.40 -7.12 -11.32
CA ALA A 98 12.21 -6.05 -11.93
C ALA A 98 12.74 -5.08 -10.86
N ARG A 99 13.93 -4.48 -11.09
CA ARG A 99 14.60 -3.57 -10.13
C ARG A 99 13.72 -2.41 -9.64
N ALA A 100 12.87 -1.87 -10.50
CA ALA A 100 11.92 -0.81 -10.12
C ALA A 100 10.88 -1.32 -9.11
N LEU A 101 10.29 -2.51 -9.35
CA LEU A 101 9.35 -3.15 -8.41
C LEU A 101 10.02 -3.53 -7.08
N GLN A 102 11.30 -3.92 -7.13
CA GLN A 102 12.09 -4.22 -5.92
C GLN A 102 12.18 -3.00 -5.00
N SER A 103 12.36 -1.81 -5.58
CA SER A 103 12.44 -0.54 -4.83
C SER A 103 11.09 -0.19 -4.20
N CYS A 104 9.99 -0.39 -4.93
CA CYS A 104 8.64 -0.22 -4.39
C CYS A 104 8.37 -1.19 -3.23
N LEU A 105 8.76 -2.46 -3.37
CA LEU A 105 8.57 -3.46 -2.33
C LEU A 105 9.32 -3.12 -1.04
N LEU A 106 10.48 -2.47 -1.14
CA LEU A 106 11.28 -2.08 0.03
C LEU A 106 10.70 -0.85 0.74
N LEU A 107 10.26 0.16 -0.02
CA LEU A 107 9.87 1.47 0.51
C LEU A 107 8.39 1.55 0.91
N MET A 108 7.49 0.95 0.14
CA MET A 108 6.04 1.14 0.32
C MET A 108 5.50 0.54 1.63
N PRO A 109 5.93 -0.66 2.08
CA PRO A 109 5.49 -1.19 3.38
C PRO A 109 5.90 -0.29 4.55
N MET A 110 7.11 0.28 4.49
CA MET A 110 7.60 1.21 5.50
C MET A 110 6.77 2.49 5.54
N LEU A 111 6.47 3.09 4.38
CA LEU A 111 5.63 4.28 4.30
C LEU A 111 4.20 4.03 4.81
N LEU A 112 3.60 2.90 4.43
CA LEU A 112 2.28 2.49 4.90
C LEU A 112 2.24 2.34 6.42
N ASN A 113 3.22 1.67 7.00
CA ASN A 113 3.27 1.46 8.46
C ASN A 113 3.59 2.75 9.22
N LEU A 114 4.46 3.61 8.69
CA LEU A 114 4.75 4.92 9.28
C LEU A 114 3.51 5.83 9.31
N ALA A 115 2.67 5.78 8.27
CA ALA A 115 1.42 6.53 8.25
C ALA A 115 0.42 6.08 9.34
N LEU A 116 0.56 4.81 9.80
CA LEU A 116 -0.29 4.17 10.82
C LEU A 116 0.23 4.38 12.25
N VAL A 117 1.41 4.99 12.43
CA VAL A 117 2.02 5.28 13.74
C VAL A 117 1.14 6.09 14.68
N PRO A 118 0.34 7.08 14.24
CA PRO A 118 -0.58 7.77 15.15
C PRO A 118 -1.54 6.82 15.87
N GLY A 119 -1.92 5.71 15.24
CA GLY A 119 -2.72 4.66 15.87
C GLY A 119 -1.95 3.80 16.88
N LEU A 120 -0.62 3.66 16.74
CA LEU A 120 0.23 2.96 17.72
C LEU A 120 0.35 3.74 19.04
N LEU A 121 0.06 5.05 19.01
CA LEU A 121 0.02 5.91 20.18
C LEU A 121 -1.35 5.93 20.87
N ALA A 122 -2.37 5.28 20.29
CA ALA A 122 -3.71 5.20 20.88
C ALA A 122 -3.74 4.24 22.09
N ASP A 123 -4.63 4.51 23.04
CA ASP A 123 -4.70 3.78 24.32
C ASP A 123 -5.11 2.30 24.18
N SER A 124 -5.75 1.93 23.06
CA SER A 124 -6.26 0.58 22.81
C SER A 124 -5.55 -0.14 21.67
N LYS A 125 -4.85 -1.25 22.01
CA LYS A 125 -4.24 -2.15 21.02
C LYS A 125 -5.29 -2.77 20.08
N ALA A 126 -6.51 -3.01 20.55
CA ALA A 126 -7.58 -3.60 19.76
C ALA A 126 -8.09 -2.62 18.69
N GLU A 127 -8.27 -1.35 19.04
CA GLU A 127 -8.67 -0.30 18.11
C GLU A 127 -7.58 -0.02 17.07
N PHE A 128 -6.31 -0.09 17.47
CA PHE A 128 -5.18 -0.04 16.54
C PHE A 128 -5.28 -1.14 15.50
N TRP A 129 -5.37 -2.41 15.90
CA TRP A 129 -5.40 -3.54 14.97
C TRP A 129 -6.63 -3.50 14.05
N TYR A 130 -7.79 -3.12 14.59
CA TYR A 130 -9.00 -2.94 13.79
C TYR A 130 -8.80 -1.89 12.70
N THR A 131 -8.33 -0.70 13.09
CA THR A 131 -8.09 0.41 12.15
C THR A 131 -7.00 0.07 11.14
N TYR A 132 -5.93 -0.60 11.59
CA TYR A 132 -4.78 -1.01 10.79
C TYR A 132 -5.19 -2.03 9.71
N LEU A 133 -5.86 -3.13 10.11
CA LEU A 133 -6.30 -4.17 9.19
C LEU A 133 -7.32 -3.63 8.19
N PHE A 134 -8.26 -2.80 8.63
CA PHE A 134 -9.22 -2.16 7.74
C PHE A 134 -8.52 -1.23 6.73
N SER A 135 -7.48 -0.50 7.15
CA SER A 135 -6.71 0.39 6.28
C SER A 135 -5.89 -0.39 5.24
N LEU A 136 -5.27 -1.51 5.64
CA LEU A 136 -4.57 -2.41 4.72
C LEU A 136 -5.52 -3.08 3.74
N LEU A 137 -6.70 -3.51 4.20
CA LEU A 137 -7.73 -4.08 3.36
C LEU A 137 -8.22 -3.05 2.33
N PHE A 138 -8.45 -1.81 2.77
CA PHE A 138 -8.81 -0.72 1.89
C PHE A 138 -7.74 -0.49 0.81
N PHE A 139 -6.46 -0.38 1.19
CA PHE A 139 -5.36 -0.27 0.24
C PHE A 139 -5.34 -1.42 -0.77
N PHE A 140 -5.48 -2.66 -0.28
CA PHE A 140 -5.48 -3.86 -1.11
C PHE A 140 -6.63 -3.84 -2.13
N VAL A 141 -7.86 -3.60 -1.68
CA VAL A 141 -9.06 -3.58 -2.52
C VAL A 141 -8.99 -2.46 -3.57
N VAL A 142 -8.61 -1.24 -3.17
CA VAL A 142 -8.51 -0.11 -4.09
C VAL A 142 -7.42 -0.32 -5.13
N SER A 143 -6.27 -0.87 -4.73
CA SER A 143 -5.20 -1.20 -5.69
C SER A 143 -5.66 -2.23 -6.72
N LEU A 144 -6.40 -3.27 -6.30
CA LEU A 144 -6.95 -4.28 -7.20
C LEU A 144 -8.00 -3.71 -8.16
N PHE A 145 -8.96 -2.92 -7.65
CA PHE A 145 -9.96 -2.28 -8.51
C PHE A 145 -9.31 -1.37 -9.54
N SER A 146 -8.35 -0.57 -9.10
CA SER A 146 -7.66 0.35 -9.99
C SER A 146 -6.83 -0.38 -11.05
N ALA A 147 -6.18 -1.50 -10.69
CA ALA A 147 -5.51 -2.38 -11.66
C ALA A 147 -6.50 -2.93 -12.71
N GLY A 148 -7.65 -3.44 -12.28
CA GLY A 148 -8.67 -4.01 -13.17
C GLY A 148 -9.30 -2.97 -14.11
N ILE A 149 -9.59 -1.77 -13.60
CA ILE A 149 -10.13 -0.68 -14.41
C ILE A 149 -9.10 -0.23 -15.45
N LEU A 150 -7.83 -0.06 -15.07
CA LEU A 150 -6.77 0.31 -16.01
C LEU A 150 -6.52 -0.76 -17.08
N GLU A 151 -6.67 -2.05 -16.75
CA GLU A 151 -6.59 -3.13 -17.74
C GLU A 151 -7.74 -3.08 -18.76
N ARG A 152 -8.98 -2.82 -18.29
CA ARG A 152 -10.15 -2.64 -19.17
C ARG A 152 -10.04 -1.40 -20.05
N LEU A 153 -9.50 -0.31 -19.51
CA LEU A 153 -9.31 0.95 -20.22
C LEU A 153 -8.34 0.84 -21.39
N LYS A 154 -7.38 -0.09 -21.38
CA LYS A 154 -6.49 -0.33 -22.53
C LYS A 154 -7.20 -0.84 -23.78
N ILE A 155 -8.39 -1.40 -23.62
CA ILE A 155 -9.20 -1.94 -24.72
C ILE A 155 -10.17 -0.86 -25.25
N ALA A 156 -10.41 0.20 -24.48
CA ALA A 156 -11.33 1.27 -24.83
C ALA A 156 -10.62 2.38 -25.64
N PRO A 157 -11.29 2.99 -26.63
CA PRO A 157 -10.77 4.17 -27.32
C PRO A 157 -10.81 5.39 -26.38
N ILE A 158 -9.67 5.73 -25.78
CA ILE A 158 -9.54 6.88 -24.86
C ILE A 158 -8.98 8.08 -25.64
N PRO A 159 -9.54 9.29 -25.47
CA PRO A 159 -9.00 10.49 -26.10
C PRO A 159 -7.56 10.77 -25.65
N PRO A 160 -6.67 11.21 -26.54
CA PRO A 160 -5.23 11.34 -26.28
C PRO A 160 -4.89 12.27 -25.12
N LEU A 161 -5.72 13.28 -24.87
CA LEU A 161 -5.60 14.21 -23.73
C LEU A 161 -5.71 13.55 -22.35
N LEU A 162 -6.42 12.42 -22.25
CA LEU A 162 -6.60 11.71 -20.99
C LEU A 162 -5.64 10.51 -20.84
N GLN A 163 -4.88 10.15 -21.87
CA GLN A 163 -4.01 8.97 -21.81
C GLN A 163 -2.83 9.17 -20.83
N GLY A 164 -2.41 8.09 -20.16
CA GLY A 164 -1.27 8.10 -19.25
C GLY A 164 -1.63 8.48 -17.81
N PHE A 165 -0.93 9.46 -17.23
CA PHE A 165 -1.10 9.88 -15.84
C PHE A 165 -2.49 10.47 -15.52
N PRO A 166 -3.11 11.32 -16.38
CA PRO A 166 -4.40 11.92 -16.06
C PRO A 166 -5.51 10.89 -15.82
N ILE A 167 -5.58 9.81 -16.62
CA ILE A 167 -6.59 8.77 -16.40
C ILE A 167 -6.33 7.95 -15.15
N GLN A 168 -5.06 7.68 -14.79
CA GLN A 168 -4.72 7.00 -13.54
C GLN A 168 -5.23 7.78 -12.33
N LEU A 169 -4.96 9.09 -12.31
CA LEU A 169 -5.42 9.98 -11.24
C LEU A 169 -6.94 10.07 -11.20
N THR A 170 -7.59 10.15 -12.36
CA THR A 170 -9.06 10.26 -12.46
C THR A 170 -9.74 8.99 -11.98
N VAL A 171 -9.26 7.82 -12.40
CA VAL A 171 -9.78 6.52 -11.96
C VAL A 171 -9.61 6.36 -10.46
N LEU A 172 -8.42 6.68 -9.92
CA LEU A 172 -8.18 6.54 -8.49
C LEU A 172 -9.04 7.51 -7.67
N MET A 173 -9.19 8.76 -8.13
CA MET A 173 -10.11 9.75 -7.53
C MET A 173 -11.56 9.24 -7.54
N LEU A 174 -12.05 8.70 -8.66
CA LEU A 174 -13.40 8.15 -8.76
C LEU A 174 -13.62 6.97 -7.81
N ILE A 175 -12.63 6.09 -7.64
CA ILE A 175 -12.70 4.98 -6.68
C ILE A 175 -12.73 5.50 -5.23
N PHE A 176 -11.87 6.47 -4.91
CA PHE A 176 -11.85 7.06 -3.56
C PHE A 176 -13.15 7.82 -3.26
N LEU A 177 -13.70 8.54 -4.23
CA LEU A 177 -14.96 9.27 -4.12
C LEU A 177 -16.13 8.30 -3.94
N SER A 178 -16.20 7.23 -4.75
CA SER A 178 -17.26 6.23 -4.65
C SER A 178 -17.25 5.51 -3.31
N LEU A 179 -16.08 5.12 -2.81
CA LEU A 179 -15.94 4.51 -1.48
C LEU A 179 -16.21 5.51 -0.34
N SER A 180 -15.95 6.80 -0.56
CA SER A 180 -16.34 7.84 0.41
C SER A 180 -17.86 8.05 0.46
N PHE A 181 -18.57 7.91 -0.67
CA PHE A 181 -20.04 7.92 -0.69
C PHE A 181 -20.64 6.73 0.06
N PHE A 182 -20.02 5.53 0.00
CA PHE A 182 -20.44 4.42 0.85
C PHE A 182 -20.35 4.77 2.34
N LYS A 183 -19.33 5.52 2.76
CA LYS A 183 -19.26 6.00 4.15
C LYS A 183 -20.41 6.97 4.48
N GLY A 184 -20.67 7.93 3.59
CA GLY A 184 -21.76 8.90 3.77
C GLY A 184 -23.15 8.28 3.79
N VAL A 185 -23.41 7.26 2.97
CA VAL A 185 -24.73 6.61 2.87
C VAL A 185 -25.00 5.62 4.00
N PHE A 186 -23.99 4.89 4.47
CA PHE A 186 -24.18 3.85 5.48
C PHE A 186 -23.88 4.31 6.92
N PHE A 187 -23.17 5.42 7.09
CA PHE A 187 -22.69 5.89 8.40
C PHE A 187 -22.96 7.38 8.66
N ASP A 188 -23.72 8.08 7.79
CA ASP A 188 -24.05 9.51 7.91
C ASP A 188 -22.85 10.45 8.09
N GLU A 189 -21.64 9.99 7.78
CA GLU A 189 -20.40 10.76 7.88
C GLU A 189 -19.85 11.09 6.49
N LEU A 190 -19.88 12.37 6.14
CA LEU A 190 -19.04 12.93 5.08
C LEU A 190 -17.60 12.96 5.62
N PHE A 191 -16.81 11.96 5.22
CA PHE A 191 -15.37 11.74 5.49
C PHE A 191 -15.01 10.88 6.68
#